data_AF-A0A845X8J7-F1
#
_entry.id   AF-A0A845X8J7-F1
#
_cell.length_a   1.000
_cell.length_b   1.000
_cell.length_c   1.000
_cell.angle_alpha   90.00
_cell.angle_beta   90.00
_cell.angle_gamma   90.00
#
_symmetry.space_group_name_H-M   'P 1'
#
loop_
_entity.id
_entity.type
_entity.pdbx_description
1 polymer ?
#
loop_
_entity_poly.entity_id
_entity_poly.type
_entity_poly.pdbx_seq_one_letter_code
_entity_poly.pdbx_strand_id
1 'polypeptide(L)'
;MNLAMFLKNKNPIAILRFAIASIVVLVASFMLLMPALALAQESYSDHCTFPKLKVDGAPGFEHYYLETECGDAGSLEPKLVEITNDIRNSNGNLAWGNGRWFESCLHSAMVDYSLYAVCRDSAGEYGDNSSLATDESICYENGRLFVNANQDPC
;
A
#
# COMPACT_ATOMS: atom_id res chain seq x y z
N MET A 1 37.43 5.54 -43.36
CA MET A 1 37.37 7.00 -43.62
C MET A 1 37.16 7.71 -42.28
N ASN A 2 38.04 8.63 -41.93
CA ASN A 2 38.16 9.21 -40.58
C ASN A 2 37.06 10.25 -40.31
N LEU A 3 36.27 10.06 -39.24
CA LEU A 3 35.21 10.97 -38.78
C LEU A 3 35.70 12.42 -38.57
N ALA A 4 37.00 12.57 -38.29
CA ALA A 4 37.68 13.85 -38.11
C ALA A 4 37.75 14.75 -39.36
N MET A 5 37.67 14.20 -40.58
CA MET A 5 37.69 15.03 -41.81
C MET A 5 36.34 15.70 -42.11
N PHE A 6 35.22 15.20 -41.59
CA PHE A 6 33.89 15.77 -41.85
C PHE A 6 33.56 17.02 -41.01
N LEU A 7 34.30 17.25 -39.92
CA LEU A 7 34.08 18.38 -39.01
C LEU A 7 34.89 19.63 -39.36
N LYS A 8 35.87 19.53 -40.29
CA LYS A 8 36.80 20.64 -40.58
C LYS A 8 36.22 21.74 -41.47
N ASN A 9 35.04 21.55 -42.06
CA ASN A 9 34.45 22.48 -43.03
C ASN A 9 32.95 22.74 -42.83
N LYS A 10 32.47 22.71 -41.58
CA LYS A 10 31.07 23.04 -41.28
C LYS A 10 31.01 24.20 -40.29
N ASN A 11 30.25 25.22 -40.69
CA ASN A 11 29.95 26.41 -39.93
C ASN A 11 29.47 26.01 -38.51
N PRO A 12 30.17 26.40 -37.43
CA PRO A 12 29.91 25.91 -36.08
C PRO A 12 28.47 26.19 -35.60
N ILE A 13 27.82 27.20 -36.19
CA ILE A 13 26.42 27.56 -35.95
C ILE A 13 25.46 26.47 -36.44
N ALA A 14 25.78 25.77 -37.54
CA ALA A 14 24.93 24.71 -38.08
C ALA A 14 24.98 23.43 -37.23
N ILE A 15 26.14 23.14 -36.63
CA ILE A 15 26.32 22.00 -35.72
C ILE A 15 25.56 22.25 -34.40
N LEU A 16 25.63 23.48 -33.88
CA LEU A 16 24.92 23.88 -32.67
C LEU A 16 23.39 23.82 -32.84
N ARG A 17 22.87 24.24 -34.00
CA ARG A 17 21.42 24.19 -34.31
C ARG A 17 20.90 22.76 -34.42
N PHE A 18 21.67 21.84 -34.98
CA PHE A 18 21.30 20.42 -35.03
C PHE A 18 21.29 19.78 -33.64
N ALA A 19 22.29 20.09 -32.79
CA ALA A 19 22.36 19.55 -31.43
C ALA A 19 21.18 20.00 -30.56
N ILE A 20 20.76 21.27 -30.66
CA ILE A 20 19.62 21.81 -29.90
C ILE A 20 18.30 21.19 -30.37
N ALA A 21 18.10 21.04 -31.69
CA ALA A 21 16.89 20.42 -32.23
C ALA A 21 16.72 18.96 -31.76
N SER A 22 17.82 18.19 -31.68
CA SER A 22 17.78 16.81 -31.20
C SER A 22 17.48 16.68 -29.70
N ILE A 23 17.93 17.63 -28.87
CA ILE A 23 17.63 17.64 -27.43
C ILE A 23 16.16 18.00 -27.18
N VAL A 24 15.61 18.95 -27.94
CA VAL A 24 14.19 19.35 -27.82
C VAL A 24 13.24 18.20 -28.19
N VAL A 25 13.57 17.42 -29.22
CA VAL A 25 12.78 16.23 -29.60
C VAL A 25 12.87 15.13 -28.53
N LEU A 26 14.03 14.94 -27.90
CA LEU A 26 14.21 13.93 -26.85
C LEU A 26 13.41 14.28 -25.58
N VAL A 27 13.43 15.55 -25.17
CA VAL A 27 12.70 16.02 -23.98
C VAL A 27 11.18 16.03 -24.22
N ALA A 28 10.72 16.42 -25.41
CA ALA A 28 9.30 16.35 -25.77
C ALA A 28 8.77 14.90 -25.85
N SER A 29 9.63 13.96 -26.28
CA SER A 29 9.28 12.53 -26.33
C SER A 29 9.23 11.90 -24.92
N PHE A 30 10.05 12.37 -23.98
CA PHE A 30 10.02 11.91 -22.59
C PHE A 30 8.82 12.46 -21.80
N MET A 31 8.37 13.69 -22.10
CA MET A 31 7.19 14.28 -21.46
C MET A 31 5.86 13.72 -21.99
N LEU A 32 5.82 13.17 -23.20
CA LEU A 32 4.62 12.53 -23.77
C LEU A 32 4.47 11.05 -23.39
N LEU A 33 5.44 10.45 -22.69
CA LEU A 33 5.41 9.03 -22.26
C LEU A 33 5.05 8.83 -20.78
N MET A 34 4.76 9.90 -20.03
CA MET A 34 4.35 9.81 -18.62
C MET A 34 2.89 10.21 -18.36
N PRO A 35 1.92 9.61 -19.09
CA PRO A 35 0.61 9.41 -18.47
C PRO A 35 0.06 8.03 -18.84
N ALA A 36 0.63 6.97 -18.29
CA ALA A 36 0.01 5.65 -18.28
C ALA A 36 0.52 4.91 -17.05
N LEU A 37 -0.38 4.32 -16.28
CA LEU A 37 -0.14 3.65 -14.99
C LEU A 37 -0.12 4.58 -13.75
N ALA A 38 -1.00 5.58 -13.72
CA ALA A 38 -1.78 5.78 -12.51
C ALA A 38 -3.05 4.93 -12.71
N LEU A 39 -2.93 3.61 -12.52
CA LEU A 39 -4.13 2.83 -12.22
C LEU A 39 -4.64 3.44 -10.91
N ALA A 40 -5.84 4.01 -10.93
CA ALA A 40 -6.51 4.41 -9.71
C ALA A 40 -6.74 3.11 -8.92
N GLN A 41 -5.81 2.81 -8.02
CA GLN A 41 -5.95 1.77 -7.01
C GLN A 41 -7.12 2.21 -6.13
N GLU A 42 -8.28 1.57 -6.31
CA GLU A 42 -9.44 1.81 -5.47
C GLU A 42 -9.14 1.15 -4.12
N SER A 43 -9.00 1.98 -3.09
CA SER A 43 -8.81 1.48 -1.74
C SER A 43 -10.08 0.78 -1.30
N TYR A 44 -10.01 -0.26 -0.46
CA TYR A 44 -11.25 -0.84 0.07
C TYR A 44 -12.06 0.20 0.86
N SER A 45 -11.43 1.26 1.38
CA SER A 45 -12.12 2.41 1.99
C SER A 45 -13.09 3.14 1.05
N ASP A 46 -12.91 2.99 -0.26
CA ASP A 46 -13.77 3.61 -1.27
C ASP A 46 -15.07 2.81 -1.48
N HIS A 47 -15.05 1.51 -1.14
CA HIS A 47 -16.18 0.59 -1.28
C HIS A 47 -16.79 0.17 0.06
N CYS A 48 -16.13 0.47 1.17
CA CYS A 48 -16.46 -0.06 2.49
C CYS A 48 -16.64 1.04 3.54
N THR A 49 -17.34 0.70 4.60
CA THR A 49 -17.48 1.53 5.79
C THR A 49 -16.32 1.29 6.78
N PHE A 50 -16.25 2.11 7.83
CA PHE A 50 -15.23 1.93 8.86
C PHE A 50 -15.32 0.54 9.51
N PRO A 51 -14.24 -0.26 9.47
CA PRO A 51 -14.23 -1.60 10.03
C PRO A 51 -14.31 -1.58 11.56
N LYS A 52 -14.81 -2.68 12.11
CA LYS A 52 -14.78 -2.99 13.54
C LYS A 52 -13.93 -4.22 13.76
N LEU A 53 -13.17 -4.25 14.85
CA LEU A 53 -12.46 -5.45 15.28
C LEU A 53 -13.47 -6.40 15.93
N LYS A 54 -13.58 -7.61 15.40
CA LYS A 54 -14.40 -8.69 15.95
C LYS A 54 -13.49 -9.84 16.37
N VAL A 55 -13.76 -10.36 17.55
CA VAL A 55 -13.05 -11.51 18.11
C VAL A 55 -14.05 -12.66 18.21
N ASP A 56 -13.66 -13.82 17.69
CA ASP A 56 -14.42 -15.07 17.82
C ASP A 56 -13.49 -16.17 18.37
N GLY A 57 -14.06 -17.21 18.96
CA GLY A 57 -13.30 -18.30 19.56
C GLY A 57 -13.17 -18.22 21.09
N ALA A 58 -12.59 -19.29 21.66
CA ALA A 58 -12.38 -19.43 23.08
C ALA A 58 -11.08 -18.74 23.53
N PRO A 59 -10.94 -18.39 24.83
CA PRO A 59 -9.69 -17.85 25.35
C PRO A 59 -8.48 -18.73 24.99
N GLY A 60 -7.45 -18.15 24.36
CA GLY A 60 -6.26 -18.82 23.85
C GLY A 60 -6.38 -19.41 22.43
N PHE A 61 -7.57 -19.37 21.83
CA PHE A 61 -7.88 -19.83 20.47
C PHE A 61 -8.66 -18.76 19.69
N GLU A 62 -8.42 -17.49 20.01
CA GLU A 62 -9.11 -16.38 19.41
C GLU A 62 -8.73 -16.21 17.93
N HIS A 63 -9.74 -15.92 17.12
CA HIS A 63 -9.63 -15.48 15.74
C HIS A 63 -10.05 -14.01 15.67
N TYR A 64 -9.24 -13.20 15.00
CA TYR A 64 -9.43 -11.77 14.87
C TYR A 64 -9.88 -11.44 13.45
N TYR A 65 -11.02 -10.77 13.33
CA TYR A 65 -11.63 -10.38 12.07
C TYR A 65 -11.82 -8.87 12.02
N LEU A 66 -11.69 -8.30 10.83
CA LEU A 66 -12.27 -7.00 10.53
C LEU A 66 -13.65 -7.21 9.91
N GLU A 67 -14.67 -6.66 10.56
CA GLU A 67 -16.04 -6.64 10.10
C GLU A 67 -16.37 -5.25 9.57
N THR A 68 -16.82 -5.16 8.32
CA THR A 68 -17.23 -3.91 7.67
C THR A 68 -18.39 -4.20 6.72
N GLU A 69 -19.08 -3.15 6.26
CA GLU A 69 -20.05 -3.26 5.17
C GLU A 69 -19.40 -2.73 3.89
N CYS A 70 -19.39 -3.54 2.82
CA CYS A 70 -18.78 -3.22 1.54
C CYS A 70 -19.75 -3.46 0.38
N GLY A 71 -19.63 -2.68 -0.68
CA GLY A 71 -20.45 -2.88 -1.88
C GLY A 71 -20.29 -1.76 -2.89
N ASP A 72 -20.74 -2.04 -4.11
CA ASP A 72 -20.83 -1.01 -5.15
C ASP A 72 -22.11 -0.19 -5.00
N ALA A 73 -21.99 1.10 -5.32
CA ALA A 73 -23.00 2.16 -5.22
C ALA A 73 -24.46 1.67 -5.09
N GLY A 74 -24.93 1.49 -3.85
CA GLY A 74 -26.34 1.23 -3.52
C GLY A 74 -26.63 -0.09 -2.80
N SER A 75 -25.67 -0.99 -2.64
CA SER A 75 -25.86 -2.24 -1.90
C SER A 75 -24.64 -2.58 -1.03
N LEU A 76 -24.59 -2.03 0.17
CA LEU A 76 -23.60 -2.44 1.17
C LEU A 76 -24.02 -3.77 1.80
N GLU A 77 -23.10 -4.73 1.82
CA GLU A 77 -23.29 -6.02 2.47
C GLU A 77 -22.23 -6.23 3.56
N PRO A 78 -22.57 -6.87 4.68
CA PRO A 78 -21.60 -7.25 5.69
C PRO A 78 -20.52 -8.18 5.09
N LYS A 79 -19.25 -7.82 5.31
CA LYS A 79 -18.08 -8.60 4.94
C LYS A 79 -17.18 -8.78 6.16
N LEU A 80 -16.49 -9.91 6.19
CA LEU A 80 -15.49 -10.22 7.20
C LEU A 80 -14.20 -10.63 6.50
N VAL A 81 -13.07 -10.19 7.05
CA VAL A 81 -11.74 -10.66 6.67
C VAL A 81 -10.98 -11.05 7.94
N GLU A 82 -10.40 -12.25 7.93
CA GLU A 82 -9.57 -12.71 9.03
C GLU A 82 -8.18 -12.06 8.93
N ILE A 83 -7.66 -11.58 10.06
CA ILE A 83 -6.34 -10.94 10.18
C ILE A 83 -5.48 -11.58 11.30
N THR A 84 -5.94 -12.70 11.86
CA THR A 84 -5.34 -13.39 13.01
C THR A 84 -3.84 -13.61 12.83
N ASN A 85 -3.43 -14.05 11.63
CA ASN A 85 -2.07 -14.46 11.34
C ASN A 85 -1.31 -13.51 10.42
N ASP A 86 -1.95 -12.42 9.98
CA ASP A 86 -1.42 -11.52 8.95
C ASP A 86 -0.77 -10.27 9.55
N ILE A 87 -0.80 -10.13 10.86
CA ILE A 87 -0.24 -9.00 11.60
C ILE A 87 0.73 -9.52 12.66
N ARG A 88 1.90 -8.92 12.71
CA ARG A 88 2.94 -9.22 13.70
C ARG A 88 3.23 -8.03 14.58
N ASN A 89 3.73 -8.32 15.79
CA ASN A 89 4.38 -7.34 16.63
C ASN A 89 5.88 -7.28 16.28
N SER A 90 6.31 -6.14 15.77
CA SER A 90 7.69 -5.81 15.45
C SER A 90 8.25 -4.84 16.50
N ASN A 91 8.73 -5.39 17.62
CA ASN A 91 9.35 -4.65 18.71
C ASN A 91 8.47 -3.51 19.24
N GLY A 92 7.26 -3.84 19.70
CA GLY A 92 6.30 -2.88 20.24
C GLY A 92 5.43 -2.18 19.19
N ASN A 93 5.60 -2.51 17.90
CA ASN A 93 4.86 -1.88 16.81
C ASN A 93 4.09 -2.94 16.00
N LEU A 94 2.83 -2.66 15.68
CA LEU A 94 2.05 -3.46 14.75
C LEU A 94 2.62 -3.31 13.33
N ALA A 95 2.71 -4.42 12.61
CA ALA A 95 3.13 -4.44 11.22
C ALA A 95 2.42 -5.58 10.48
N TRP A 96 2.13 -5.38 9.20
CA TRP A 96 1.72 -6.48 8.32
C TRP A 96 2.82 -7.53 8.21
N GLY A 97 2.40 -8.78 8.07
CA GLY A 97 3.25 -9.95 7.93
C GLY A 97 2.88 -11.08 8.89
N ASN A 98 3.33 -12.28 8.55
CA ASN A 98 2.96 -13.51 9.27
C ASN A 98 3.32 -13.44 10.76
N GLY A 99 2.31 -13.38 11.62
CA GLY A 99 2.48 -13.31 13.07
C GLY A 99 1.17 -13.34 13.84
N ARG A 100 1.27 -13.59 15.14
CA ARG A 100 0.13 -13.60 16.08
C ARG A 100 0.26 -12.41 17.03
N TRP A 101 0.11 -11.20 16.49
CA TRP A 101 0.27 -9.94 17.24
C TRP A 101 -0.46 -9.93 18.58
N PHE A 102 -1.68 -10.48 18.62
CA PHE A 102 -2.54 -10.57 19.80
C PHE A 102 -1.93 -11.33 20.99
N GLU A 103 -0.92 -12.19 20.79
CA GLU A 103 -0.22 -12.86 21.89
C GLU A 103 0.64 -11.88 22.72
N SER A 104 0.99 -10.72 22.15
CA SER A 104 1.92 -9.76 22.73
C SER A 104 1.40 -8.32 22.73
N CYS A 105 0.15 -8.12 22.32
CA CYS A 105 -0.50 -6.82 22.26
C CYS A 105 -1.83 -6.84 23.00
N LEU A 106 -2.24 -5.69 23.53
CA LEU A 106 -3.46 -5.52 24.32
C LEU A 106 -4.19 -4.21 23.98
N HIS A 107 -5.43 -4.10 24.46
CA HIS A 107 -6.31 -2.95 24.23
C HIS A 107 -6.54 -2.64 22.74
N SER A 108 -6.74 -3.69 21.94
CA SER A 108 -6.87 -3.57 20.50
C SER A 108 -8.24 -3.04 20.07
N ALA A 109 -8.26 -2.06 19.18
CA ALA A 109 -9.49 -1.51 18.61
C ALA A 109 -9.25 -0.93 17.20
N MET A 110 -10.29 -0.93 16.38
CA MET A 110 -10.30 -0.12 15.16
C MET A 110 -10.69 1.31 15.49
N VAL A 111 -9.93 2.27 14.96
CA VAL A 111 -10.32 3.67 14.86
C VAL A 111 -10.12 4.08 13.41
N ASP A 112 -11.21 4.47 12.75
CA ASP A 112 -11.27 4.67 11.30
C ASP A 112 -10.74 3.43 10.55
N TYR A 113 -9.75 3.59 9.67
CA TYR A 113 -9.10 2.51 8.91
C TYR A 113 -7.76 2.09 9.52
N SER A 114 -7.62 2.19 10.84
CA SER A 114 -6.39 1.82 11.53
C SER A 114 -6.67 0.95 12.75
N LEU A 115 -5.93 -0.15 12.86
CA LEU A 115 -5.89 -1.00 14.04
C LEU A 115 -4.93 -0.38 15.04
N TYR A 116 -5.42 -0.10 16.24
CA TYR A 116 -4.60 0.36 17.36
C TYR A 116 -4.43 -0.76 18.38
N ALA A 117 -3.22 -0.89 18.95
CA ALA A 117 -2.96 -1.75 20.10
C ALA A 117 -1.69 -1.31 20.83
N VAL A 118 -1.60 -1.64 22.12
CA VAL A 118 -0.36 -1.48 22.90
C VAL A 118 0.39 -2.80 22.89
N CYS A 119 1.59 -2.81 22.31
CA CYS A 119 2.36 -4.02 22.09
C CYS A 119 3.61 -4.07 22.97
N ARG A 120 4.02 -5.30 23.31
CA ARG A 120 5.23 -5.55 24.08
C ARG A 120 6.48 -5.43 23.21
N ASP A 121 7.50 -4.74 23.67
CA ASP A 121 8.78 -4.63 22.99
C ASP A 121 9.72 -5.82 23.28
N SER A 122 10.94 -5.77 22.76
CA SER A 122 11.98 -6.79 22.99
C SER A 122 12.52 -6.83 24.42
N ALA A 123 12.35 -5.76 25.21
CA ALA A 123 12.67 -5.75 26.64
C ALA A 123 11.56 -6.38 27.50
N GLY A 124 10.39 -6.62 26.90
CA GLY A 124 9.24 -7.18 27.57
C GLY A 124 8.30 -6.12 28.15
N GLU A 125 8.50 -4.85 27.80
CA GLU A 125 7.72 -3.71 28.30
C GLU A 125 6.61 -3.34 27.32
N TYR A 126 5.47 -2.91 27.84
CA TYR A 126 4.40 -2.32 27.01
C TYR A 126 4.72 -0.84 26.79
N GLY A 127 4.95 -0.48 25.54
CA GLY A 127 5.27 0.89 25.14
C GLY A 127 4.02 1.74 24.88
N ASP A 128 4.18 2.70 23.98
CA ASP A 128 3.07 3.54 23.52
C ASP A 128 2.10 2.77 22.62
N ASN A 129 0.95 3.40 22.34
CA ASN A 129 -0.04 2.85 21.43
C ASN A 129 0.52 2.80 19.99
N SER A 130 0.55 1.62 19.39
CA SER A 130 0.91 1.43 17.99
C SER A 130 -0.34 1.46 17.13
N SER A 131 -0.23 2.00 15.92
CA SER A 131 -1.26 1.90 14.89
C SER A 131 -0.78 1.10 13.68
N LEU A 132 -1.71 0.48 12.96
CA LEU A 132 -1.49 -0.18 11.69
C LEU A 132 -2.63 0.20 10.74
N ALA A 133 -2.27 0.87 9.64
CA ALA A 133 -3.21 1.21 8.58
C ALA A 133 -3.70 -0.07 7.88
N THR A 134 -5.01 -0.21 7.72
CA THR A 134 -5.62 -1.40 7.12
C THR A 134 -5.98 -1.22 5.66
N ASP A 135 -6.13 0.02 5.20
CA ASP A 135 -6.39 0.43 3.80
C ASP A 135 -5.27 0.02 2.85
N GLU A 136 -4.02 -0.05 3.32
CA GLU A 136 -2.88 -0.43 2.49
C GLU A 136 -2.79 -1.94 2.19
N SER A 137 -3.47 -2.80 2.95
CA SER A 137 -3.25 -4.25 2.86
C SER A 137 -4.54 -5.08 2.88
N ILE A 138 -5.69 -4.44 2.89
CA ILE A 138 -6.98 -5.12 2.71
C ILE A 138 -7.56 -4.64 1.40
N CYS A 139 -7.88 -5.58 0.52
CA CYS A 139 -8.46 -5.27 -0.79
C CYS A 139 -9.92 -5.71 -0.81
N TYR A 140 -10.73 -4.96 -1.58
CA TYR A 140 -12.07 -5.35 -1.97
C TYR A 140 -12.08 -5.65 -3.47
N GLU A 141 -12.24 -6.92 -3.83
CA GLU A 141 -12.30 -7.32 -5.25
C GLU A 141 -13.42 -8.34 -5.45
N ASN A 142 -14.20 -8.18 -6.51
CA ASN A 142 -15.27 -9.12 -6.90
C ASN A 142 -16.22 -9.45 -5.73
N GLY A 143 -16.59 -8.46 -4.91
CA GLY A 143 -17.53 -8.62 -3.80
C GLY A 143 -16.96 -9.24 -2.53
N ARG A 144 -15.63 -9.39 -2.43
CA ARG A 144 -14.93 -10.08 -1.33
C ARG A 144 -13.80 -9.25 -0.74
N LEU A 145 -13.60 -9.38 0.56
CA LEU A 145 -12.41 -8.86 1.24
C LEU A 145 -11.34 -9.94 1.36
N PHE A 146 -10.09 -9.54 1.21
CA PHE A 146 -8.93 -10.38 1.48
C PHE A 146 -7.73 -9.53 1.92
N VAL A 147 -6.80 -10.16 2.64
CA VAL A 147 -5.52 -9.54 2.99
C VAL A 147 -4.56 -9.69 1.82
N ASN A 148 -4.01 -8.58 1.36
CA ASN A 148 -2.92 -8.52 0.40
C ASN A 148 -1.58 -8.49 1.14
N ALA A 149 -1.08 -9.67 1.51
CA ALA A 149 0.16 -9.84 2.26
C ALA A 149 1.42 -9.39 1.50
N ASN A 150 1.35 -9.24 0.18
CA ASN A 150 2.47 -8.78 -0.66
C ASN A 150 2.56 -7.26 -0.73
N GLN A 151 1.55 -6.53 -0.22
CA GLN A 151 1.43 -5.08 -0.35
C GLN A 151 1.49 -4.60 -1.81
N ASP A 152 1.09 -5.47 -2.75
CA ASP A 152 0.86 -5.06 -4.12
C ASP A 152 -0.35 -4.10 -4.16
N PRO A 153 -0.46 -3.23 -5.17
CA PRO A 153 -1.67 -2.48 -5.39
C PRO A 153 -2.91 -3.39 -5.40
N CYS A 154 -3.93 -3.01 -4.63
CA CYS A 154 -5.30 -3.32 -5.01
C CYS A 154 -5.62 -2.53 -6.32
#